data_AF-A0A0Q9CLE1-F1
#
_entry.id   AF-A0A0Q9CLE1-F1
#
_cell.length_a   1.000
_cell.length_b   1.000
_cell.length_c   1.000
_cell.angle_alpha   90.00
_cell.angle_beta   90.00
_cell.angle_gamma   90.00
#
_symmetry.space_group_name_H-M   'P 1'
#
loop_
_entity.id
_entity.type
_entity.pdbx_description
1 polymer ?
#
loop_
_entity_poly.entity_id
_entity_poly.type
_entity_poly.pdbx_seq_one_letter_code
_entity_poly.pdbx_strand_id
1 'polypeptide(L)'
;MTIDHPTRFWNGMTIPDAGTFLLDEAHKRVGFLGKHMMVSPVRGELTRASATIVVGADPLASTVSATMDATSLTTHHDERDGHLRSADFLDVERFPTVEFRSTSVRWQGPQDDAMLSWARLRNRSPERSEVPAARIQGAGAGHFVVSGLLTIRGVTLPIDLTMQFGGARRDPYGRDIFGFSASGTFDREAYGLVWNVVLETGGLLVGKKVEIEIAGEAIRQD
;
A
#
# COMPACT_ATOMS: atom_id res chain seq x y z
N MET A 1 15.82 26.59 -18.70
CA MET A 1 14.40 26.82 -18.42
C MET A 1 13.99 25.72 -17.48
N THR A 2 13.98 25.99 -16.17
CA THR A 2 13.58 24.99 -15.17
C THR A 2 12.08 24.79 -15.39
N ILE A 3 11.67 23.66 -15.95
CA ILE A 3 10.25 23.38 -16.06
C ILE A 3 9.81 23.09 -14.63
N ASP A 4 9.11 24.05 -14.04
CA ASP A 4 8.49 23.90 -12.73
C ASP A 4 7.44 22.79 -12.86
N HIS A 5 7.53 21.78 -12.01
CA HIS A 5 6.53 20.72 -11.93
C HIS A 5 5.85 20.87 -10.58
N PRO A 6 4.52 20.77 -10.52
CA PRO A 6 3.69 21.20 -9.40
C PRO A 6 4.03 20.35 -8.16
N THR A 7 5.04 20.79 -7.42
CA THR A 7 5.65 20.14 -6.27
C THR A 7 6.01 21.20 -5.24
N ARG A 8 5.98 20.83 -3.96
CA ARG A 8 6.34 21.69 -2.85
C ARG A 8 7.19 20.97 -1.82
N PHE A 9 7.91 21.76 -1.03
CA PHE A 9 8.71 21.26 0.07
C PHE A 9 7.86 21.12 1.34
N TRP A 10 7.92 19.96 1.99
CA TRP A 10 7.22 19.68 3.24
C TRP A 10 7.99 18.67 4.09
N ASN A 11 8.29 19.00 5.35
CA ASN A 11 9.01 18.13 6.32
C ASN A 11 10.27 17.44 5.76
N GLY A 12 11.10 18.15 4.99
CA GLY A 12 12.32 17.57 4.42
C GLY A 12 12.13 16.83 3.10
N MET A 13 10.91 16.83 2.54
CA MET A 13 10.54 16.07 1.35
C MET A 13 10.02 16.98 0.24
N THR A 14 10.24 16.58 -1.01
CA THR A 14 9.55 17.16 -2.17
C THR A 14 8.33 16.33 -2.47
N ILE A 15 7.15 16.91 -2.25
CA ILE A 15 5.84 16.27 -2.44
C ILE A 15 5.08 16.93 -3.59
N PRO A 16 4.04 16.30 -4.18
CA PRO A 16 3.22 16.94 -5.20
C PRO A 16 2.47 18.14 -4.61
N ASP A 17 2.18 19.16 -5.41
CA ASP A 17 1.23 20.20 -5.07
C ASP A 17 -0.17 19.65 -4.82
N ALA A 18 -0.99 20.42 -4.12
CA ALA A 18 -2.38 20.06 -3.89
C ALA A 18 -3.08 19.83 -5.24
N GLY A 19 -3.93 18.82 -5.29
CA GLY A 19 -4.55 18.38 -6.53
C GLY A 19 -5.13 16.98 -6.43
N THR A 20 -5.78 16.57 -7.52
CA THR A 20 -6.40 15.25 -7.64
C THR A 20 -5.52 14.36 -8.51
N PHE A 21 -5.27 13.15 -8.02
CA PHE A 21 -4.49 12.13 -8.69
C PHE A 21 -5.31 10.85 -8.83
N LEU A 22 -5.16 10.17 -9.95
CA LEU A 22 -5.74 8.84 -10.17
C LEU A 22 -4.63 7.79 -10.15
N LEU A 23 -4.94 6.63 -9.57
CA LEU A 23 -4.05 5.47 -9.63
C LEU A 23 -3.80 5.10 -11.10
N ASP A 24 -2.54 4.98 -11.48
CA ASP A 24 -2.16 4.48 -12.80
C ASP A 24 -2.49 3.00 -12.90
N GLU A 25 -3.30 2.63 -13.90
CA GLU A 25 -3.68 1.25 -14.14
C GLU A 25 -2.46 0.38 -14.49
N ALA A 26 -1.47 0.93 -15.20
CA ALA A 26 -0.30 0.17 -15.65
C ALA A 26 0.74 -0.04 -14.56
N HIS A 27 0.78 0.83 -13.54
CA HIS A 27 1.81 0.85 -12.51
C HIS A 27 1.20 0.66 -11.12
N LYS A 28 0.53 -0.48 -10.92
CA LYS A 28 -0.09 -0.85 -9.64
C LYS A 28 0.04 -2.32 -9.30
N ARG A 29 0.03 -2.61 -8.01
CA ARG A 29 -0.20 -3.93 -7.43
C ARG A 29 -1.04 -3.78 -6.17
N VAL A 30 -2.10 -4.57 -6.06
CA VAL A 30 -2.88 -4.75 -4.81
C VAL A 30 -2.80 -6.21 -4.42
N GLY A 31 -1.73 -6.55 -3.70
CA GLY A 31 -1.41 -7.89 -3.25
C GLY A 31 -2.00 -8.19 -1.87
N PHE A 32 -2.16 -9.49 -1.61
CA PHE A 32 -2.45 -10.01 -0.29
C PHE A 32 -1.64 -11.27 -0.01
N LEU A 33 -1.45 -11.56 1.28
CA LEU A 33 -0.79 -12.76 1.76
C LEU A 33 -1.60 -13.38 2.90
N GLY A 34 -2.02 -14.63 2.69
CA GLY A 34 -2.58 -15.49 3.74
C GLY A 34 -1.61 -16.62 4.10
N LYS A 35 -1.69 -17.16 5.32
CA LYS A 35 -0.89 -18.34 5.69
C LYS A 35 -1.69 -19.63 5.51
N HIS A 36 -1.10 -20.60 4.83
CA HIS A 36 -1.57 -21.96 4.73
C HIS A 36 -0.89 -22.84 5.80
N MET A 37 -1.70 -23.57 6.57
CA MET A 37 -1.32 -24.39 7.72
C MET A 37 -0.42 -23.64 8.73
N MET A 38 -0.58 -22.33 8.87
CA MET A 38 0.26 -21.45 9.70
C MET A 38 1.76 -21.38 9.32
N VAL A 39 2.17 -22.07 8.25
CA VAL A 39 3.57 -22.22 7.85
C VAL A 39 3.86 -21.48 6.55
N SER A 40 3.15 -21.82 5.47
CA SER A 40 3.51 -21.38 4.13
C SER A 40 2.69 -20.17 3.70
N PRO A 41 3.31 -19.10 3.17
CA PRO A 41 2.57 -17.98 2.64
C PRO A 41 1.93 -18.35 1.29
N VAL A 42 0.65 -18.00 1.12
CA VAL A 42 -0.06 -17.99 -0.16
C VAL A 42 -0.26 -16.53 -0.54
N ARG A 43 0.35 -16.13 -1.65
CA ARG A 43 0.20 -14.78 -2.20
C ARG A 43 -0.88 -14.77 -3.27
N GLY A 44 -1.61 -13.68 -3.32
CA GLY A 44 -2.48 -13.34 -4.43
C GLY A 44 -2.58 -11.85 -4.62
N GLU A 45 -3.43 -11.44 -5.54
CA GLU A 45 -3.68 -10.05 -5.86
C GLU A 45 -5.08 -9.82 -6.43
N LEU A 46 -5.53 -8.57 -6.37
CA LEU A 46 -6.66 -8.05 -7.14
C LEU A 46 -6.06 -7.26 -8.31
N THR A 47 -6.15 -7.83 -9.51
CA THR A 47 -5.48 -7.29 -10.72
C THR A 47 -6.12 -6.01 -11.25
N ARG A 48 -7.40 -5.78 -10.95
CA ARG A 48 -8.15 -4.59 -11.34
C ARG A 48 -8.49 -3.75 -10.11
N ALA A 49 -8.04 -2.49 -10.14
CA ALA A 49 -8.21 -1.53 -9.07
C ALA A 49 -8.19 -0.11 -9.64
N SER A 50 -8.97 0.78 -9.02
CA SER A 50 -8.94 2.22 -9.25
C SER A 50 -8.84 2.94 -7.91
N ALA A 51 -8.22 4.12 -7.91
CA ALA A 51 -8.25 4.99 -6.74
C ALA A 51 -8.20 6.46 -7.17
N THR A 52 -8.86 7.30 -6.38
CA THR A 52 -8.71 8.75 -6.39
C THR A 52 -7.99 9.18 -5.12
N ILE A 53 -6.92 9.94 -5.28
CA ILE A 53 -6.11 10.49 -4.20
C ILE A 53 -6.19 12.01 -4.31
N VAL A 54 -6.73 12.66 -3.30
CA VAL A 54 -6.75 14.13 -3.21
C VAL A 54 -5.64 14.54 -2.27
N VAL A 55 -4.59 15.15 -2.81
CA VAL A 55 -3.51 15.74 -2.04
C VAL A 55 -3.99 17.11 -1.55
N GLY A 56 -4.11 17.27 -0.23
CA GLY A 56 -4.49 18.53 0.40
C GLY A 56 -3.36 19.55 0.39
N ALA A 57 -3.66 20.84 0.60
CA ALA A 57 -2.65 21.88 0.83
C ALA A 57 -1.80 21.55 2.07
N ASP A 58 -2.48 21.19 3.16
CA ASP A 58 -1.89 20.37 4.23
C ASP A 58 -1.88 18.90 3.77
N PRO A 59 -0.70 18.25 3.63
CA PRO A 59 -0.62 16.84 3.26
C PRO A 59 -1.37 15.91 4.21
N LEU A 60 -1.52 16.27 5.49
CA LEU A 60 -2.23 15.46 6.48
C LEU A 60 -3.76 15.52 6.33
N ALA A 61 -4.26 16.49 5.56
CA ALA A 61 -5.67 16.59 5.16
C ALA A 61 -5.98 15.84 3.85
N SER A 62 -5.01 15.11 3.30
CA SER A 62 -5.19 14.34 2.07
C SER A 62 -6.16 13.17 2.26
N THR A 63 -6.82 12.75 1.18
CA THR A 63 -7.79 11.65 1.22
C THR A 63 -7.54 10.65 0.09
N VAL A 64 -7.95 9.41 0.33
CA VAL A 64 -7.90 8.29 -0.62
C VAL A 64 -9.26 7.60 -0.64
N SER A 65 -9.77 7.35 -1.84
CA SER A 65 -10.90 6.45 -2.09
C SER A 65 -10.50 5.46 -3.16
N ALA A 66 -10.60 4.16 -2.89
CA ALA A 66 -10.17 3.10 -3.79
C ALA A 66 -11.25 2.01 -3.91
N THR A 67 -11.33 1.42 -5.10
CA THR A 67 -12.20 0.30 -5.41
C THR A 67 -11.38 -0.75 -6.13
N MET A 68 -11.40 -1.97 -5.62
CA MET A 68 -10.80 -3.14 -6.24
C MET A 68 -11.91 -4.09 -6.69
N ASP A 69 -11.76 -4.64 -7.89
CA ASP A 69 -12.69 -5.64 -8.42
C ASP A 69 -12.35 -7.02 -7.83
N ALA A 70 -13.23 -7.54 -6.98
CA ALA A 70 -13.05 -8.81 -6.30
C ALA A 70 -13.04 -10.01 -7.28
N THR A 71 -13.69 -9.88 -8.44
CA THR A 71 -13.69 -10.92 -9.48
C THR A 71 -12.32 -11.08 -10.14
N SER A 72 -11.47 -10.04 -10.04
CA SER A 72 -10.12 -10.00 -10.58
C SER A 72 -9.07 -10.73 -9.72
N LEU A 73 -9.51 -11.33 -8.61
CA LEU A 73 -8.66 -12.06 -7.68
C LEU A 73 -7.90 -13.18 -8.39
N THR A 74 -6.58 -13.25 -8.15
CA THR A 74 -5.80 -14.43 -8.52
C THR A 74 -4.73 -14.75 -7.49
N THR A 75 -4.52 -16.03 -7.27
CA THR A 75 -3.38 -16.62 -6.57
C THR A 75 -2.54 -17.48 -7.52
N HIS A 76 -2.75 -17.31 -8.83
CA HIS A 76 -2.21 -18.12 -9.93
C HIS A 76 -2.55 -19.62 -9.79
N HIS A 77 -3.73 -19.95 -9.27
CA HIS A 77 -4.21 -21.33 -9.18
C HIS A 77 -5.73 -21.38 -9.34
N ASP A 78 -6.20 -21.81 -10.51
CA ASP A 78 -7.59 -21.65 -10.94
C ASP A 78 -8.62 -22.22 -9.97
N GLU A 79 -8.40 -23.43 -9.44
CA GLU A 79 -9.34 -24.04 -8.47
C GLU A 79 -9.45 -23.24 -7.17
N ARG A 80 -8.32 -22.76 -6.64
CA ARG A 80 -8.29 -21.95 -5.43
C ARG A 80 -8.91 -20.59 -5.69
N ASP A 81 -8.65 -19.98 -6.85
CA ASP A 81 -9.24 -18.71 -7.23
C ASP A 81 -10.76 -18.84 -7.41
N GLY A 82 -11.23 -19.95 -7.98
CA GLY A 82 -12.65 -20.31 -8.03
C GLY A 82 -13.29 -20.40 -6.64
N HIS A 83 -12.63 -21.09 -5.71
CA HIS A 83 -13.09 -21.15 -4.32
C HIS A 83 -13.12 -19.77 -3.67
N LEU A 84 -12.02 -19.01 -3.73
CA LEU A 84 -11.93 -17.71 -3.07
C LEU A 84 -12.98 -16.71 -3.58
N ARG A 85 -13.44 -16.86 -4.83
CA ARG A 85 -14.52 -16.04 -5.40
C ARG A 85 -15.93 -16.52 -5.02
N SER A 86 -16.11 -17.76 -4.62
CA SER A 86 -17.42 -18.37 -4.39
C SER A 86 -18.15 -17.77 -3.17
N ALA A 87 -19.43 -18.11 -3.02
CA ALA A 87 -20.27 -17.73 -1.88
C ALA A 87 -19.73 -18.22 -0.51
N ASP A 88 -18.87 -19.24 -0.50
CA ASP A 88 -18.24 -19.75 0.72
C ASP A 88 -17.14 -18.81 1.23
N PHE A 89 -16.63 -17.92 0.37
CA PHE A 89 -15.56 -16.98 0.70
C PHE A 89 -15.94 -15.53 0.37
N LEU A 90 -15.43 -14.93 -0.72
CA LEU A 90 -15.69 -13.51 -1.02
C LEU A 90 -17.11 -13.23 -1.55
N ASP A 91 -17.79 -14.24 -2.10
CA ASP A 91 -19.14 -14.10 -2.67
C ASP A 91 -19.21 -12.98 -3.72
N VAL A 92 -18.32 -13.05 -4.72
CA VAL A 92 -18.08 -11.93 -5.67
C VAL A 92 -19.24 -11.65 -6.60
N GLU A 93 -20.17 -12.60 -6.75
CA GLU A 93 -21.42 -12.36 -7.48
C GLU A 93 -22.32 -11.36 -6.76
N ARG A 94 -22.31 -11.37 -5.42
CA ARG A 94 -23.10 -10.45 -4.58
C ARG A 94 -22.31 -9.23 -4.15
N PHE A 95 -21.00 -9.38 -3.97
CA PHE A 95 -20.08 -8.36 -3.51
C PHE A 95 -18.89 -8.24 -4.49
N PRO A 96 -19.09 -7.63 -5.67
CA PRO A 96 -18.08 -7.59 -6.73
C PRO A 96 -16.91 -6.66 -6.40
N THR A 97 -17.01 -5.84 -5.35
CA THR A 97 -16.00 -4.85 -4.97
C THR A 97 -15.43 -5.07 -3.58
N VAL A 98 -14.15 -4.75 -3.43
CA VAL A 98 -13.52 -4.41 -2.16
C VAL A 98 -13.24 -2.92 -2.18
N GLU A 99 -13.59 -2.21 -1.12
CA GLU A 99 -13.52 -0.74 -1.10
C GLU A 99 -12.70 -0.23 0.07
N PHE A 100 -11.96 0.85 -0.14
CA PHE A 100 -11.23 1.54 0.91
C PHE A 100 -11.51 3.04 0.87
N ARG A 101 -11.76 3.64 2.04
CA ARG A 101 -11.88 5.09 2.21
C ARG A 101 -11.05 5.54 3.40
N SER A 102 -10.09 6.43 3.18
CA SER A 102 -9.29 7.00 4.27
C SER A 102 -10.14 7.85 5.21
N THR A 103 -9.80 7.84 6.49
CA THR A 103 -10.37 8.71 7.53
C THR A 103 -9.34 9.67 8.13
N SER A 104 -8.05 9.32 8.08
CA SER A 104 -6.97 10.23 8.47
C SER A 104 -5.63 9.85 7.87
N VAL A 105 -4.72 10.82 7.77
CA VAL A 105 -3.31 10.61 7.40
C VAL A 105 -2.45 11.14 8.55
N ARG A 106 -1.53 10.33 9.04
CA ARG A 106 -0.59 10.70 10.11
C ARG A 106 0.84 10.51 9.63
N TRP A 107 1.67 11.54 9.77
CA TRP A 107 3.10 11.43 9.49
C TRP A 107 3.84 10.71 10.62
N GLN A 108 4.74 9.80 10.27
CA GLN A 108 5.54 9.02 11.21
C GLN A 108 7.01 9.45 11.26
N GLY A 109 7.44 10.36 10.38
CA GLY A 109 8.83 10.77 10.30
C GLY A 109 9.49 10.47 8.95
N PRO A 110 10.76 10.86 8.80
CA PRO A 110 11.61 10.36 7.73
C PRO A 110 11.91 8.86 7.94
N GLN A 111 12.33 8.18 6.87
CA GLN A 111 12.80 6.81 6.96
C GLN A 111 14.10 6.72 7.78
N ASP A 112 14.02 6.18 9.00
CA ASP A 112 15.22 5.63 9.65
C ASP A 112 15.54 4.32 8.94
N ASP A 113 16.50 4.35 8.01
CA ASP A 113 17.09 3.12 7.50
C ASP A 113 17.70 2.36 8.69
N ALA A 114 17.00 1.33 9.16
CA ALA A 114 17.47 0.41 10.19
C ALA A 114 18.85 -0.21 9.84
N MET A 115 19.22 -0.20 8.55
CA MET A 115 20.53 -0.60 8.07
C MET A 115 21.63 0.45 8.32
N LEU A 116 21.30 1.75 8.26
CA LEU A 116 22.21 2.85 8.56
C LEU A 116 22.36 3.08 10.07
N SER A 117 21.31 2.85 10.87
CA SER A 117 21.39 2.90 12.34
C SER A 117 22.29 1.79 12.90
N TRP A 118 22.23 0.60 12.31
CA TRP A 118 23.16 -0.51 12.55
C TRP A 118 24.62 -0.22 12.15
N ALA A 119 24.85 0.50 11.05
CA ALA A 119 26.20 0.89 10.63
C ALA A 119 26.84 1.90 11.60
N ARG A 120 26.04 2.82 12.19
CA ARG A 120 26.51 3.80 13.19
C ARG A 120 26.88 3.17 14.54
N LEU A 121 26.26 2.05 14.89
CA LEU A 121 26.53 1.33 16.15
C LEU A 121 27.82 0.49 16.11
N ARG A 122 28.35 0.17 14.92
CA ARG A 122 29.54 -0.70 14.78
C ARG A 122 30.85 0.01 14.47
N ASN A 123 30.83 1.30 14.12
CA ASN A 123 32.05 2.04 13.79
C ASN A 123 32.44 3.03 14.90
N ARG A 124 33.17 2.53 15.91
CA ARG A 124 34.22 3.32 16.58
C ARG A 124 35.56 2.93 15.99
N SER A 125 36.04 3.69 15.01
CA SER A 125 37.44 4.09 14.90
C SER A 125 37.65 5.12 13.78
N PRO A 126 38.62 6.03 13.94
CA PRO A 126 38.80 7.20 13.07
C PRO A 126 39.65 6.84 11.85
N GLU A 127 39.63 7.75 10.87
CA GLU A 127 40.36 7.70 9.58
C GLU A 127 39.69 6.89 8.46
N ARG A 128 38.77 7.56 7.77
CA ARG A 128 38.73 7.53 6.31
C ARG A 128 38.13 8.82 5.77
N SER A 129 38.80 9.34 4.76
CA SER A 129 38.70 10.66 4.14
C SER A 129 37.26 11.12 3.88
N GLU A 130 37.00 12.40 4.20
CA GLU A 130 35.79 13.12 3.81
C GLU A 130 35.66 13.12 2.29
N VAL A 131 34.77 12.25 1.80
CA VAL A 131 34.13 12.47 0.50
C VAL A 131 33.16 13.64 0.72
N PRO A 132 33.17 14.71 -0.10
CA PRO A 132 32.19 15.77 0.05
C PRO A 132 30.79 15.15 -0.09
N ALA A 133 29.97 15.27 0.95
CA ALA A 133 28.60 14.83 0.99
C ALA A 133 27.70 15.72 0.11
N ALA A 134 28.07 15.86 -1.17
CA ALA A 134 27.38 16.69 -2.13
C ALA A 134 26.67 15.81 -3.17
N ARG A 135 25.34 15.74 -2.99
CA ARG A 135 24.29 15.38 -3.97
C ARG A 135 24.18 13.92 -4.41
N ILE A 136 23.50 13.15 -3.57
CA ILE A 136 22.18 12.59 -3.96
C ILE A 136 21.18 13.07 -2.90
N GLN A 137 20.65 14.28 -3.06
CA GLN A 137 19.43 14.67 -2.35
C GLN A 137 18.29 13.96 -3.07
N GLY A 138 18.07 12.68 -2.77
CA GLY A 138 16.82 12.03 -3.09
C GLY A 138 15.72 12.79 -2.35
N ALA A 139 14.66 13.20 -3.07
CA ALA A 139 13.44 13.70 -2.45
C ALA A 139 13.09 12.77 -1.27
N GLY A 140 13.10 13.30 -0.04
CA GLY A 140 13.04 12.47 1.15
C GLY A 140 11.86 11.51 1.11
N ALA A 141 12.11 10.22 1.31
CA ALA A 141 11.06 9.24 1.50
C ALA A 141 10.37 9.50 2.85
N GLY A 142 9.05 9.53 2.85
CA GLY A 142 8.23 9.81 4.03
C GLY A 142 7.41 8.61 4.46
N HIS A 143 7.28 8.39 5.75
CA HIS A 143 6.39 7.37 6.31
C HIS A 143 5.11 8.00 6.83
N PHE A 144 4.00 7.37 6.49
CA PHE A 144 2.67 7.79 6.89
C PHE A 144 1.88 6.58 7.39
N VAL A 145 0.93 6.83 8.27
CA VAL A 145 -0.18 5.90 8.54
C VAL A 145 -1.43 6.50 7.92
N VAL A 146 -2.03 5.78 6.98
CA VAL A 146 -3.32 6.10 6.40
C VAL A 146 -4.36 5.21 7.08
N SER A 147 -5.07 5.78 8.05
CA SER A 147 -6.22 5.09 8.64
C SER A 147 -7.41 5.19 7.69
N GLY A 148 -8.22 4.15 7.62
CA GLY A 148 -9.41 4.16 6.80
C GLY A 148 -10.39 3.05 7.14
N LEU A 149 -11.45 3.01 6.36
CA LEU A 149 -12.48 1.98 6.40
C LEU A 149 -12.28 1.07 5.20
N LEU A 150 -12.13 -0.23 5.47
CA LEU A 150 -12.04 -1.28 4.47
C LEU A 150 -13.36 -2.05 4.46
N THR A 151 -13.97 -2.18 3.28
CA THR A 151 -15.20 -2.94 3.07
C THR A 151 -14.88 -4.18 2.28
N ILE A 152 -15.14 -5.35 2.85
CA ILE A 152 -15.03 -6.66 2.18
C ILE A 152 -16.34 -7.40 2.46
N ARG A 153 -16.96 -7.95 1.40
CA ARG A 153 -18.20 -8.73 1.50
C ARG A 153 -19.32 -7.98 2.26
N GLY A 154 -19.44 -6.67 2.01
CA GLY A 154 -20.43 -5.79 2.66
C GLY A 154 -20.17 -5.46 4.13
N VAL A 155 -19.11 -5.99 4.74
CA VAL A 155 -18.69 -5.65 6.11
C VAL A 155 -17.62 -4.57 6.05
N THR A 156 -17.82 -3.47 6.76
CA THR A 156 -16.90 -2.33 6.82
C THR A 156 -16.23 -2.23 8.19
N LEU A 157 -14.90 -2.29 8.22
CA LEU A 157 -14.11 -2.20 9.45
C LEU A 157 -12.92 -1.26 9.31
N PRO A 158 -12.44 -0.66 10.40
CA PRO A 158 -11.25 0.19 10.37
C PRO A 158 -9.98 -0.63 10.11
N ILE A 159 -9.04 -0.03 9.36
CA ILE A 159 -7.68 -0.54 9.15
C ILE A 159 -6.69 0.62 9.09
N ASP A 160 -5.46 0.36 9.53
CA ASP A 160 -4.32 1.25 9.33
C ASP A 160 -3.42 0.68 8.22
N LEU A 161 -3.10 1.52 7.23
CA LEU A 161 -2.11 1.23 6.21
C LEU A 161 -0.84 2.05 6.49
N THR A 162 0.28 1.36 6.72
CA THR A 162 1.60 1.99 6.78
C THR A 162 2.06 2.26 5.36
N MET A 163 2.17 3.52 4.98
CA MET A 163 2.49 3.99 3.64
C MET A 163 3.88 4.62 3.60
N GLN A 164 4.65 4.26 2.59
CA GLN A 164 5.90 4.89 2.23
C GLN A 164 5.69 5.72 0.96
N PHE A 165 6.01 7.01 1.06
CA PHE A 165 6.06 7.92 -0.09
C PHE A 165 7.35 7.71 -0.87
N GLY A 166 7.22 7.38 -2.15
CA GLY A 166 8.33 7.07 -3.06
C GLY A 166 8.89 8.26 -3.82
N GLY A 167 8.29 9.45 -3.69
CA GLY A 167 8.69 10.67 -4.39
C GLY A 167 7.72 11.11 -5.48
N ALA A 168 7.80 12.39 -5.84
CA ALA A 168 7.05 13.01 -6.93
C ALA A 168 8.00 13.49 -8.04
N ARG A 169 7.57 13.35 -9.29
CA ARG A 169 8.35 13.74 -10.49
C ARG A 169 7.44 13.88 -11.70
N ARG A 170 7.95 14.46 -12.77
CA ARG A 170 7.34 14.35 -14.10
C ARG A 170 7.88 13.12 -14.83
N ASP A 171 7.00 12.36 -15.47
CA ASP A 171 7.35 11.19 -16.25
C ASP A 171 7.82 11.57 -17.68
N PRO A 172 8.34 10.60 -18.47
CA PRO A 172 8.78 10.85 -19.84
C PRO A 172 7.67 11.32 -20.81
N TYR A 173 6.40 11.17 -20.43
CA TYR A 173 5.24 11.56 -21.23
C TYR A 173 4.70 12.94 -20.82
N GLY A 174 5.37 13.64 -19.89
CA GLY A 174 4.95 14.96 -19.44
C GLY A 174 3.80 14.92 -18.43
N ARG A 175 3.55 13.78 -17.76
CA ARG A 175 2.56 13.68 -16.68
C ARG A 175 3.24 13.87 -15.32
N ASP A 176 2.58 14.59 -14.41
CA ASP A 176 3.06 14.71 -13.04
C ASP A 176 2.58 13.52 -12.22
N ILE A 177 3.52 12.81 -11.61
CA ILE A 177 3.29 11.54 -10.93
C ILE A 177 3.88 11.52 -9.52
N PHE A 178 3.34 10.66 -8.67
CA PHE A 178 4.06 10.21 -7.47
C PHE A 178 3.91 8.72 -7.23
N GLY A 179 4.97 8.12 -6.68
CA GLY A 179 4.99 6.72 -6.31
C GLY A 179 4.72 6.51 -4.82
N PHE A 180 4.15 5.36 -4.48
CA PHE A 180 3.96 4.94 -3.09
C PHE A 180 3.95 3.42 -2.95
N SER A 181 4.26 2.95 -1.75
CA SER A 181 3.93 1.61 -1.30
C SER A 181 3.16 1.69 0.02
N ALA A 182 2.33 0.69 0.31
CA ALA A 182 1.67 0.60 1.59
C ALA A 182 1.49 -0.86 2.02
N SER A 183 1.44 -1.09 3.32
CA SER A 183 1.12 -2.39 3.89
C SER A 183 0.16 -2.25 5.07
N GLY A 184 -0.61 -3.30 5.30
CA GLY A 184 -1.58 -3.34 6.40
C GLY A 184 -1.97 -4.77 6.68
N THR A 185 -2.69 -4.99 7.77
CA THR A 185 -3.13 -6.34 8.12
C THR A 185 -4.53 -6.31 8.69
N PHE A 186 -5.33 -7.32 8.38
CA PHE A 186 -6.68 -7.49 8.94
C PHE A 186 -6.94 -8.94 9.29
N ASP A 187 -7.97 -9.17 10.12
CA ASP A 187 -8.49 -10.50 10.40
C ASP A 187 -9.64 -10.81 9.44
N ARG A 188 -9.49 -11.86 8.61
CA ARG A 188 -10.50 -12.24 7.63
C ARG A 188 -11.81 -12.70 8.28
N GLU A 189 -11.76 -13.29 9.47
CA GLU A 189 -12.96 -13.78 10.16
C GLU A 189 -13.87 -12.63 10.60
N ALA A 190 -13.30 -11.45 10.86
CA ALA A 190 -14.06 -10.24 11.17
C ALA A 190 -14.94 -9.75 10.00
N TYR A 191 -14.63 -10.16 8.77
CA TYR A 191 -15.41 -9.90 7.56
C TYR A 191 -16.35 -11.07 7.20
N GLY A 192 -16.50 -12.06 8.08
CA GLY A 192 -17.32 -13.24 7.80
C GLY A 192 -16.67 -14.24 6.84
N LEU A 193 -15.40 -14.07 6.49
CA LEU A 193 -14.63 -15.01 5.66
C LEU A 193 -14.17 -16.17 6.54
N VAL A 194 -15.09 -16.99 7.03
CA VAL A 194 -14.84 -18.00 8.08
C VAL A 194 -14.60 -19.42 7.57
N TRP A 195 -14.69 -19.65 6.25
CA TRP A 195 -14.42 -20.98 5.69
C TRP A 195 -13.03 -21.47 6.13
N ASN A 196 -12.99 -22.71 6.62
CA ASN A 196 -11.76 -23.36 7.05
C ASN A 196 -11.93 -24.87 7.12
N VAL A 197 -10.81 -25.58 7.03
CA VAL A 197 -10.72 -27.00 7.39
C VAL A 197 -9.97 -27.09 8.71
N VAL A 198 -10.54 -27.78 9.69
CA VAL A 198 -9.87 -28.10 10.96
C VAL A 198 -8.98 -29.32 10.72
N LEU A 199 -7.70 -29.22 11.11
CA LEU A 199 -6.73 -30.30 10.90
C LEU A 199 -6.82 -31.33 12.03
N GLU A 200 -6.58 -32.60 11.72
CA GLU A 200 -6.53 -33.70 12.69
C GLU A 200 -5.47 -33.47 13.78
N THR A 201 -4.39 -32.77 13.44
CA THR A 201 -3.30 -32.39 14.35
C THR A 201 -3.63 -31.22 15.27
N GLY A 202 -4.84 -30.66 15.16
CA GLY A 202 -5.18 -29.35 15.72
C GLY A 202 -4.66 -28.20 14.87
N GLY A 203 -5.37 -27.07 14.90
CA GLY A 203 -5.06 -25.87 14.12
C GLY A 203 -5.95 -25.66 12.89
N LEU A 204 -5.72 -24.53 12.21
CA LEU A 204 -6.50 -24.07 11.05
C LEU A 204 -5.72 -24.26 9.75
N LEU A 205 -6.39 -24.72 8.69
CA LEU A 205 -5.80 -24.81 7.35
C LEU A 205 -5.43 -23.42 6.81
N VAL A 206 -6.25 -22.41 7.07
CA VAL A 206 -6.00 -21.03 6.65
C VAL A 206 -5.93 -20.10 7.86
N GLY A 207 -4.82 -19.38 7.99
CA GLY A 207 -4.62 -18.39 9.05
C GLY A 207 -5.65 -17.26 9.01
N LYS A 208 -5.92 -16.65 10.17
CA LYS A 208 -6.91 -15.56 10.30
C LYS A 208 -6.40 -14.24 9.75
N LYS A 209 -5.13 -13.95 10.02
CA LYS A 209 -4.47 -12.73 9.60
C LYS A 209 -4.17 -12.78 8.10
N VAL A 210 -4.60 -11.73 7.40
CA VAL A 210 -4.25 -11.45 6.02
C VAL A 210 -3.41 -10.18 5.99
N GLU A 211 -2.29 -10.23 5.29
CA GLU A 211 -1.43 -9.07 5.04
C GLU A 211 -1.79 -8.48 3.68
N ILE A 212 -1.81 -7.16 3.59
CA ILE A 212 -2.05 -6.38 2.37
C ILE A 212 -0.71 -5.78 1.95
N GLU A 213 -0.40 -5.84 0.65
CA GLU A 213 0.79 -5.24 0.05
C GLU A 213 0.36 -4.41 -1.16
N ILE A 214 0.55 -3.10 -1.11
CA ILE A 214 0.19 -2.16 -2.17
C ILE A 214 1.45 -1.50 -2.71
N ALA A 215 1.54 -1.40 -4.02
CA ALA A 215 2.49 -0.51 -4.70
C ALA A 215 1.73 0.20 -5.82
N GLY A 216 1.96 1.50 -5.98
CA GLY A 216 1.22 2.29 -6.95
C GLY A 216 1.94 3.55 -7.39
N GLU A 217 1.61 3.98 -8.59
CA GLU A 217 1.87 5.32 -9.11
C GLU A 217 0.55 6.06 -9.25
N ALA A 218 0.51 7.35 -8.93
CA ALA A 218 -0.66 8.19 -9.11
C ALA A 218 -0.35 9.33 -10.06
N ILE A 219 -1.26 9.61 -11.00
CA ILE A 219 -1.13 10.58 -12.08
C ILE A 219 -2.06 11.78 -11.81
N ARG A 220 -1.49 12.99 -11.83
CA ARG A 220 -2.23 14.25 -11.68
C ARG A 220 -3.30 14.41 -12.78
N GLN A 221 -4.46 14.98 -12.44
CA GLN A 221 -5.60 15.12 -13.37
C GLN A 221 -5.87 16.55 -13.87
N ASP A 222 -5.25 17.55 -13.26
CA ASP A 222 -5.42 18.98 -13.57
C ASP A 222 -4.22 19.59 -14.28
#